data_AF-A0A933ZTS3-F1
#
_entry.id   AF-A0A933ZTS3-F1
#
_cell.length_a   1.000
_cell.length_b   1.000
_cell.length_c   1.000
_cell.angle_alpha   90.00
_cell.angle_beta   90.00
_cell.angle_gamma   90.00
#
_symmetry.space_group_name_H-M   'P 1'
#
loop_
_entity.id
_entity.type
_entity.pdbx_description
1 polymer ?
#
loop_
_entity_poly.entity_id
_entity_poly.type
_entity_poly.pdbx_seq_one_letter_code
_entity_poly.pdbx_strand_id
1 'polypeptide(L)'
;PLEAGRDPGLYAEESKTVAHDAAEWAMANGHDPKLRIAFCGYEGSHTFPEDWTCFEWKAAGGYGSKKNAARERVWFSPYCLTVRQQLNLFAARPV
;
A
#
# COMPACT_ATOMS: atom_id res chain seq x y z
N PRO A 1 4.13 -5.22 14.53
CA PRO A 1 3.16 -5.32 13.41
C PRO A 1 1.80 -5.79 13.92
N LEU A 2 0.72 -5.04 13.65
CA LEU A 2 -0.64 -5.53 13.85
C LEU A 2 -0.99 -6.55 12.76
N GLU A 3 -1.44 -7.72 13.16
CA GLU A 3 -1.86 -8.78 12.25
C GLU A 3 -3.35 -8.70 11.92
N ALA A 4 -3.73 -9.07 10.70
CA ALA A 4 -5.11 -9.03 10.23
C ALA A 4 -6.01 -10.13 10.84
N GLY A 5 -5.45 -11.10 11.58
CA GLY A 5 -6.22 -12.14 12.27
C GLY A 5 -6.98 -13.08 11.32
N ARG A 6 -6.43 -13.37 10.15
CA ARG A 6 -7.04 -14.26 9.14
C ARG A 6 -6.88 -15.74 9.51
N ASP A 7 -7.84 -16.55 9.06
CA ASP A 7 -7.82 -18.01 9.22
C ASP A 7 -6.73 -18.65 8.33
N PRO A 8 -5.75 -19.38 8.88
CA PRO A 8 -4.72 -20.06 8.09
C PRO A 8 -5.24 -21.19 7.20
N GLY A 9 -6.43 -21.74 7.47
CA GLY A 9 -7.03 -22.80 6.67
C GLY A 9 -7.91 -22.30 5.51
N LEU A 10 -8.00 -20.97 5.31
CA LEU A 10 -8.87 -20.38 4.29
C LEU A 10 -8.44 -20.74 2.86
N TYR A 11 -7.13 -20.80 2.62
CA TYR A 11 -6.55 -21.15 1.33
C TYR A 11 -5.81 -22.48 1.40
N ALA A 12 -5.75 -23.19 0.26
CA ALA A 12 -5.08 -24.48 0.17
C ALA A 12 -3.56 -24.40 0.40
N GLU A 13 -2.96 -23.28 0.02
CA GLU A 13 -1.57 -22.91 0.28
C GLU A 13 -1.59 -21.52 0.95
N GLU A 14 -0.93 -21.38 2.10
CA GLU A 14 -0.97 -20.14 2.88
C GLU A 14 0.42 -19.78 3.38
N SER A 15 0.80 -18.52 3.16
CA SER A 15 1.97 -17.90 3.76
C SER A 15 1.54 -16.72 4.62
N LYS A 16 1.75 -16.84 5.93
CA LYS A 16 1.50 -15.76 6.89
C LYS A 16 2.52 -14.62 6.78
N THR A 17 3.60 -14.78 6.02
CA THR A 17 4.69 -13.80 5.94
C THR A 17 4.62 -12.93 4.70
N VAL A 18 3.84 -13.31 3.68
CA VAL A 18 3.88 -12.66 2.35
C VAL A 18 3.73 -11.13 2.41
N ALA A 19 2.89 -10.61 3.31
CA ALA A 19 2.71 -9.17 3.50
C ALA A 19 3.95 -8.49 4.11
N HIS A 20 4.59 -9.15 5.07
CA HIS A 20 5.84 -8.69 5.69
C HIS A 20 6.99 -8.75 4.70
N ASP A 21 7.12 -9.85 3.96
CA ASP A 21 8.17 -10.05 2.95
C ASP A 21 8.05 -8.99 1.84
N ALA A 22 6.82 -8.69 1.41
CA ALA A 22 6.56 -7.62 0.45
C ALA A 22 6.90 -6.22 1.01
N ALA A 23 6.59 -5.95 2.28
CA ALA A 23 6.92 -4.69 2.92
C ALA A 23 8.44 -4.50 3.06
N GLU A 24 9.16 -5.55 3.48
CA GLU A 24 10.62 -5.54 3.58
C GLU A 24 11.27 -5.27 2.22
N TRP A 25 10.82 -5.98 1.17
CA TRP A 25 11.29 -5.73 -0.18
C TRP A 25 11.02 -4.29 -0.63
N ALA A 26 9.81 -3.77 -0.36
CA ALA A 26 9.43 -2.42 -0.72
C ALA A 26 10.33 -1.38 -0.05
N MET A 27 10.59 -1.52 1.25
CA MET A 27 11.48 -0.62 2.01
C MET A 27 12.92 -0.69 1.51
N ALA A 28 13.44 -1.88 1.22
CA ALA A 28 14.80 -2.07 0.71
C ALA A 28 15.01 -1.46 -0.68
N ASN A 29 13.97 -1.40 -1.51
CA ASN A 29 14.04 -0.94 -2.90
C ASN A 29 13.44 0.47 -3.12
N GLY A 30 12.84 1.08 -2.09
CA GLY A 30 12.15 2.37 -2.18
C GLY A 30 13.02 3.53 -2.65
N HIS A 31 14.33 3.46 -2.41
CA HIS A 31 15.30 4.47 -2.81
C HIS A 31 15.91 4.26 -4.20
N ASP A 32 15.48 3.26 -4.98
CA ASP A 32 15.89 3.16 -6.37
C ASP A 32 15.12 4.21 -7.21
N PRO A 33 15.80 5.22 -7.81
CA PRO A 33 15.14 6.25 -8.62
C PRO A 33 14.47 5.70 -9.89
N LYS A 34 14.72 4.44 -10.27
CA LYS A 34 14.06 3.76 -11.38
C LYS A 34 12.72 3.14 -10.99
N LEU A 35 12.44 3.02 -9.70
CA LEU A 35 11.22 2.40 -9.17
C LEU A 35 10.25 3.45 -8.62
N ARG A 36 8.96 3.13 -8.72
CA ARG A 36 7.87 3.88 -8.10
C ARG A 36 6.93 2.88 -7.45
N ILE A 37 7.04 2.76 -6.14
CA ILE A 37 6.37 1.71 -5.36
C ILE A 37 5.20 2.32 -4.62
N ALA A 38 4.03 1.69 -4.76
CA ALA A 38 2.85 1.94 -3.94
C ALA A 38 2.56 0.66 -3.14
N PHE A 39 2.76 0.70 -1.83
CA PHE A 39 2.46 -0.41 -0.93
C PHE A 39 1.11 -0.15 -0.25
N CYS A 40 0.22 -1.13 -0.25
CA CYS A 40 -1.12 -1.03 0.34
C CYS A 40 -1.25 -1.95 1.55
N GLY A 41 -1.77 -1.43 2.65
CA GLY A 41 -1.97 -2.22 3.86
C GLY A 41 -2.80 -1.49 4.89
N TYR A 42 -2.88 -2.05 6.10
CA TYR A 42 -3.57 -1.41 7.21
C TYR A 42 -2.61 -0.65 8.12
N GLU A 43 -3.07 0.47 8.65
CA GLU A 43 -2.42 1.22 9.71
C GLU A 43 -2.01 0.31 10.88
N GLY A 44 -0.75 0.47 11.32
CA GLY A 44 -0.12 -0.30 12.38
C GLY A 44 0.40 -1.68 11.96
N SER A 45 0.13 -2.14 10.73
CA SER A 45 0.67 -3.41 10.22
C SER A 45 2.14 -3.26 9.86
N HIS A 46 2.51 -2.16 9.22
CA HIS A 46 3.88 -1.87 8.80
C HIS A 46 4.24 -0.42 9.15
N THR A 47 5.52 -0.18 9.42
CA THR A 47 6.08 1.15 9.67
C THR A 47 7.06 1.46 8.55
N PHE A 48 6.64 2.32 7.64
CA PHE A 48 7.51 2.79 6.56
C PHE A 48 8.40 3.94 7.03
N PRO A 49 9.58 4.13 6.40
CA PRO A 49 10.45 5.29 6.63
C PRO A 49 9.73 6.64 6.44
N GLU A 50 10.22 7.69 7.10
CA GLU A 50 9.56 9.02 7.11
C GLU A 50 9.54 9.74 5.76
N ASP A 51 10.45 9.39 4.86
CA ASP A 51 10.54 9.94 3.51
C ASP A 51 9.56 9.29 2.53
N TRP A 52 8.85 8.24 2.95
CA TRP A 52 7.70 7.71 2.23
C TRP A 52 6.46 8.56 2.52
N THR A 53 5.68 8.82 1.47
CA THR A 53 4.41 9.53 1.64
C THR A 53 3.30 8.54 1.97
N CYS A 54 2.65 8.72 3.12
CA CYS A 54 1.47 7.93 3.50
C CYS A 54 0.19 8.65 3.09
N PHE A 55 -0.64 7.99 2.28
CA PHE A 55 -1.98 8.44 1.94
C PHE A 55 -3.02 7.62 2.72
N GLU A 56 -3.82 8.33 3.52
CA GLU A 56 -4.93 7.73 4.24
C GLU A 56 -6.15 7.63 3.32
N TRP A 57 -6.62 6.40 3.07
CA TRP A 57 -7.82 6.18 2.29
C TRP A 57 -8.88 5.54 3.18
N LYS A 58 -10.08 6.12 3.14
CA LYS A 58 -11.31 5.46 3.55
C LYS A 58 -12.07 4.85 2.36
N ALA A 59 -12.16 3.52 2.29
CA ALA A 59 -13.03 2.87 1.32
C ALA A 59 -14.50 3.24 1.59
N ALA A 60 -15.31 3.38 0.54
CA ALA A 60 -16.76 3.62 0.66
C ALA A 60 -17.52 2.47 1.37
N GLY A 61 -16.83 1.35 1.61
CA GLY A 61 -17.35 0.11 2.18
C GLY A 61 -17.57 -0.93 1.07
N GLY A 62 -16.92 -2.08 1.21
CA GLY A 62 -17.15 -3.26 0.36
C GLY A 62 -17.99 -4.32 1.08
N TYR A 63 -18.08 -5.52 0.51
CA TYR A 63 -18.77 -6.67 1.12
C TYR A 63 -18.14 -7.15 2.44
N GLY A 64 -16.96 -6.64 2.81
CA GLY A 64 -16.29 -6.89 4.08
C GLY A 64 -16.64 -5.86 5.17
N SER A 65 -16.56 -6.30 6.43
CA SER A 65 -16.79 -5.51 7.65
C SER A 65 -16.34 -4.05 7.57
N LYS A 66 -17.26 -3.12 7.87
CA LYS A 66 -17.01 -1.66 7.92
C LYS A 66 -15.94 -1.23 8.94
N LYS A 67 -15.50 -2.13 9.85
CA LYS A 67 -14.55 -1.81 10.93
C LYS A 67 -13.15 -1.44 10.44
N ASN A 68 -12.74 -1.94 9.27
CA ASN A 68 -11.42 -1.65 8.71
C ASN A 68 -11.44 -0.54 7.66
N ALA A 69 -12.61 0.01 7.33
CA ALA A 69 -12.77 0.93 6.21
C ALA A 69 -11.92 2.20 6.33
N ALA A 70 -11.56 2.63 7.54
CA ALA A 70 -10.73 3.82 7.79
C ALA A 70 -9.24 3.49 8.06
N ARG A 71 -8.87 2.21 8.09
CA ARG A 71 -7.51 1.76 8.44
C ARG A 71 -6.62 1.55 7.23
N GLU A 72 -7.18 1.59 6.02
CA GLU A 72 -6.41 1.43 4.80
C GLU A 72 -5.44 2.60 4.63
N ARG A 73 -4.20 2.25 4.27
CA ARG A 73 -3.11 3.17 4.01
C ARG A 73 -2.41 2.74 2.73
N VAL A 74 -1.99 3.73 1.95
CA VAL A 74 -1.11 3.54 0.80
C VAL A 74 0.17 4.31 1.06
N TRP A 75 1.31 3.62 1.08
CA TRP A 75 2.62 4.24 1.22
C TRP A 75 3.30 4.31 -0.14
N PHE A 76 3.75 5.51 -0.51
CA PHE A 76 4.44 5.79 -1.76
C PHE A 76 5.92 6.04 -1.51
N SER A 77 6.78 5.35 -2.25
CA SER A 77 8.24 5.54 -2.20
C SER A 77 8.65 6.97 -2.62
N PRO A 78 9.81 7.48 -2.20
CA PRO A 78 10.25 8.87 -2.44
C PRO A 78 10.22 9.36 -3.89
N TYR A 79 10.40 8.45 -4.86
CA TYR A 79 10.41 8.78 -6.29
C TYR A 79 9.05 8.66 -6.98
N CYS A 80 7.99 8.38 -6.22
CA CYS A 80 6.62 8.43 -6.72
C CYS A 80 6.24 9.86 -7.13
N LEU A 81 5.47 9.96 -8.21
CA LEU A 81 5.05 11.26 -8.73
C LEU A 81 3.92 11.82 -7.87
N THR A 82 4.10 13.04 -7.35
CA THR A 82 2.99 13.81 -6.78
C THR A 82 2.16 14.39 -7.92
N VAL A 83 1.10 13.69 -8.30
CA VAL A 83 0.22 14.17 -9.38
C VAL A 83 -0.74 15.22 -8.81
N ARG A 84 -0.56 16.49 -9.19
CA ARG A 84 -1.48 17.58 -8.80
C ARG A 84 -2.83 17.50 -9.52
N GLN A 85 -2.90 16.75 -10.62
CA GLN A 85 -4.09 16.57 -11.43
C GLN A 85 -4.12 15.15 -12.00
N GLN A 86 -5.20 14.41 -11.76
CA GLN A 86 -5.40 13.10 -12.36
C GLN A 86 -5.70 13.28 -13.85
N LEU A 87 -4.82 12.76 -14.68
CA LEU A 87 -5.01 12.73 -16.13
C LEU A 87 -6.10 11.72 -16.47
N ASN A 88 -6.97 12.07 -17.42
CA ASN A 88 -7.88 11.07 -18.00
C ASN A 88 -7.10 10.12 -18.92
N LEU A 89 -7.70 8.98 -19.26
CA LEU A 89 -7.06 7.93 -20.06
C LEU A 89 -6.54 8.42 -21.42
N PHE A 90 -7.08 9.52 -21.96
CA PHE A 90 -6.75 10.08 -23.27
C PHE A 90 -5.92 11.36 -23.20
N ALA A 91 -5.51 11.80 -22.00
CA ALA A 91 -4.76 13.02 -21.86
C ALA A 91 -3.31 12.82 -22.33
N ALA A 92 -2.86 13.65 -23.28
CA ALA A 92 -1.47 13.69 -23.71
C ALA A 92 -0.58 14.19 -22.56
N ARG A 93 0.64 13.65 -22.46
CA ARG A 93 1.65 14.20 -21.54
C ARG A 93 1.94 15.65 -21.95
N PRO A 94 1.85 16.62 -21.02
CA PRO A 94 2.45 17.93 -21.27
C PRO A 94 3.93 17.73 -21.57
N VAL A 95 4.39 18.28 -22.69
CA VAL A 95 5.82 18.38 -23.03
C VAL A 95 6.53 19.32 -22.08
#